data_AF-A0A839HLL3-F1
#
_entry.id   AF-A0A839HLL3-F1
#
_cell.length_a   1.000
_cell.length_b   1.000
_cell.length_c   1.000
_cell.angle_alpha   90.00
_cell.angle_beta   90.00
_cell.angle_gamma   90.00
#
_symmetry.space_group_name_H-M   'P 1'
#
loop_
_entity.id
_entity.type
_entity.pdbx_description
1 polymer ?
#
loop_
_entity_poly.entity_id
_entity_poly.type
_entity_poly.pdbx_seq_one_letter_code
_entity_poly.pdbx_strand_id
1 'polypeptide(L)' 'MLIGVPAETSAGETRVAVTPETAKKLIAQGHRIRLQSG' A
#
# COMPACT_ATOMS: atom_id res chain seq x y z
N MET A 1 13.09 1.87 5.77
CA MET A 1 12.66 2.33 4.42
C MET A 1 11.21 2.78 4.49
N LEU A 2 10.84 3.82 3.73
CA LEU A 2 9.47 4.29 3.60
C LEU A 2 8.91 3.81 2.26
N ILE A 3 7.77 3.12 2.29
CA ILE A 3 7.09 2.58 1.11
C ILE A 3 5.78 3.37 0.95
N GLY A 4 5.66 4.08 -0.17
CA GLY A 4 4.43 4.80 -0.54
C GLY A 4 3.54 3.92 -1.41
N VAL A 5 2.24 3.89 -1.10
CA VAL A 5 1.21 3.19 -1.87
C VAL A 5 0.14 4.22 -2.26
N PRO A 6 0.19 4.78 -3.48
CA PRO A 6 -0.85 5.70 -3.96
C PRO A 6 -2.14 4.95 -4.29
N ALA A 7 -3.25 5.68 -4.36
CA ALA A 7 -4.49 5.17 -4.93
C ALA A 7 -4.33 5.10 -6.46
N GLU A 8 -4.82 4.03 -7.07
CA GLU A 8 -4.88 3.92 -8.53
C GLU A 8 -5.84 4.98 -9.08
N THR A 9 -5.46 5.64 -10.17
CA THR A 9 -6.23 6.77 -10.75
C THR A 9 -6.90 6.43 -12.08
N SER A 10 -6.64 5.24 -12.62
CA SER A 10 -7.26 4.78 -13.86
C SER A 10 -8.75 4.54 -13.66
N ALA A 11 -9.58 4.99 -14.62
CA ALA A 11 -11.02 4.86 -14.52
C ALA A 11 -11.46 3.39 -14.43
N GLY A 12 -12.24 3.04 -13.40
CA GLY A 12 -12.71 1.68 -13.14
C GLY A 12 -11.68 0.75 -12.51
N GLU A 13 -10.47 1.23 -12.23
CA GLU A 13 -9.46 0.46 -11.51
C GLU A 13 -9.82 0.38 -10.02
N THR A 14 -9.83 -0.83 -9.47
CA THR A 14 -10.18 -1.11 -8.07
C THR A 14 -9.09 -1.90 -7.35
N ARG A 15 -8.00 -2.26 -8.05
CA ARG A 15 -6.85 -2.93 -7.47
C ARG A 15 -6.06 -1.95 -6.60
N VAL A 16 -5.30 -2.52 -5.67
CA VAL A 16 -4.34 -1.82 -4.84
C VAL A 16 -3.02 -2.59 -4.87
N ALA A 17 -1.89 -1.87 -4.93
CA ALA A 17 -0.57 -2.48 -5.05
C ALA A 17 -0.14 -3.31 -3.83
N VAL A 18 -0.79 -3.11 -2.67
CA VAL A 18 -0.46 -3.80 -1.42
C VAL A 18 -1.75 -4.23 -0.70
N THR A 19 -1.82 -5.51 -0.33
CA THR A 19 -2.89 -6.06 0.53
C THR A 19 -2.58 -5.86 2.01
N PRO A 20 -3.59 -5.87 2.91
CA PRO A 20 -3.38 -5.76 4.36
C PRO A 20 -2.38 -6.80 4.92
N GLU A 21 -2.44 -8.05 4.47
CA GLU A 21 -1.52 -9.11 4.89
C GLU A 21 -0.08 -8.80 4.48
N THR A 22 0.11 -8.26 3.28
CA THR A 22 1.44 -7.88 2.77
C THR A 22 1.97 -6.66 3.51
N ALA A 23 1.11 -5.66 3.76
CA ALA A 23 1.45 -4.49 4.56
C ALA A 23 1.90 -4.90 5.97
N LYS A 24 1.19 -5.83 6.62
CA LYS A 24 1.55 -6.34 7.95
C LYS A 24 2.92 -7.01 7.96
N LYS A 25 3.24 -7.83 6.94
CA LYS A 25 4.56 -8.48 6.81
C LYS A 25 5.68 -7.46 6.64
N LEU A 26 5.49 -6.47 5.77
CA LEU A 26 6.47 -5.41 5.52
C LEU A 26 6.70 -4.53 6.76
N ILE A 27 5.64 -4.23 7.52
CA ILE A 27 5.75 -3.52 8.79
C ILE A 27 6.53 -4.36 9.82
N ALA A 28 6.24 -5.67 9.91
CA ALA A 28 6.97 -6.57 10.80
C ALA A 28 8.47 -6.68 10.46
N GLN A 29 8.84 -6.49 9.19
CA GLN A 29 10.23 -6.41 8.74
C GLN A 29 10.89 -5.05 9.05
N GLY A 30 10.18 -4.11 9.69
CA GLY A 30 10.70 -2.79 10.08
C GLY A 30 10.56 -1.72 8.99
N HIS A 31 9.76 -1.96 7.95
CA HIS A 31 9.44 -0.94 6.96
C HIS A 31 8.27 -0.07 7.42
N ARG A 32 8.29 1.21 7.03
CA ARG A 32 7.15 2.12 7.24
C ARG A 32 6.35 2.20 5.96
N ILE A 33 5.04 2.03 6.05
CA ILE A 33 4.13 2.09 4.89
C ILE A 33 3.26 3.35 5.01
N ARG A 34 3.15 4.09 3.92
CA ARG A 34 2.25 5.25 3.76
C ARG A 34 1.26 4.91 2.65
N LEU A 35 0.01 4.70 3.00
CA LEU A 35 -1.08 4.54 2.05
C LEU A 35 -1.78 5.89 1.83
N GLN A 36 -2.11 6.20 0.59
CA GLN A 36 -3.06 7.28 0.29
C GLN A 36 -4.46 6.82 0.67
N SER A 37 -5.21 7.65 1.39
CA SER A 37 -6.64 7.43 1.59
C SER A 37 -7.37 7.63 0.26
N GLY A 38 -8.09 6.59 -0.19
CA GLY A 38 -9.07 6.66 -1.26
C GLY A 38 -10.45 6.94 -0.69
#